data_AF-A0A2V8TS35-F1
#
_entry.id   AF-A0A2V8TS35-F1
#
_cell.length_a   1.000
_cell.length_b   1.000
_cell.length_c   1.000
_cell.angle_alpha   90.00
_cell.angle_beta   90.00
_cell.angle_gamma   90.00
#
_symmetry.space_group_name_H-M   'P 1'
#
loop_
_entity.id
_entity.type
_entity.pdbx_description
1 polymer ?
#
loop_
_entity_poly.entity_id
_entity_poly.type
_entity_poly.pdbx_seq_one_letter_code
_entity_poly.pdbx_strand_id
1 'polypeptide(L)'
;RFVLHSGLVNEILALKLWRRRNALRFPSFLMELATIHALAPNRPISESFLSLLRFLATGFRATRLIDPANSNNVVSDLLTPDEKSRIAIAAAMSLRAPSWPEII
;
A
#
# COMPACT_ATOMS: atom_id res chain seq x y z
N ARG A 1 3.14 -14.80 9.55
CA ARG A 1 3.86 -14.33 10.75
C ARG A 1 4.38 -12.89 10.60
N PHE A 2 4.78 -12.43 9.41
CA PHE A 2 5.30 -11.06 9.18
C PHE A 2 4.33 -9.91 9.54
N VAL A 3 3.03 -10.06 9.28
CA VAL A 3 2.07 -8.95 9.44
C VAL A 3 1.68 -8.68 10.88
N LEU A 4 1.35 -9.72 11.66
CA LEU A 4 0.85 -9.56 13.04
C LEU A 4 1.90 -8.95 13.99
N HIS A 5 3.19 -9.10 13.69
CA HIS A 5 4.28 -8.53 14.49
C HIS A 5 4.87 -7.24 13.91
N SER A 6 4.33 -6.73 12.79
CA SER A 6 4.86 -5.54 12.12
C SER A 6 4.56 -4.24 12.87
N GLY A 7 3.55 -4.23 13.75
CA GLY A 7 3.01 -2.99 14.34
C GLY A 7 2.18 -2.14 13.37
N LEU A 8 1.92 -2.63 12.15
CA LEU A 8 1.24 -1.90 11.06
C LEU A 8 -0.14 -2.49 10.70
N VAL A 9 -0.76 -3.22 11.64
CA VAL A 9 -2.02 -3.96 11.38
C VAL A 9 -3.14 -3.00 10.97
N ASN A 10 -3.24 -1.85 11.64
CA ASN A 10 -4.31 -0.89 11.36
C ASN A 10 -4.13 -0.21 10.00
N GLU A 11 -2.89 0.10 9.61
CA GLU A 11 -2.53 0.64 8.30
C GLU A 11 -2.86 -0.35 7.18
N ILE A 12 -2.56 -1.64 7.39
CA ILE A 12 -2.89 -2.70 6.44
C ILE A 12 -4.41 -2.86 6.30
N LEU A 13 -5.17 -2.78 7.40
CA LEU A 13 -6.64 -2.81 7.36
C LEU A 13 -7.21 -1.59 6.64
N ALA A 14 -6.69 -0.39 6.92
CA ALA A 14 -7.07 0.83 6.23
C ALA A 14 -6.79 0.71 4.72
N LEU A 15 -5.63 0.17 4.33
CA LEU A 15 -5.30 -0.05 2.92
C LEU A 15 -6.23 -1.09 2.26
N LYS A 16 -6.65 -2.13 2.99
CA LYS A 16 -7.63 -3.13 2.51
C LYS A 16 -9.00 -2.51 2.27
N LEU A 17 -9.45 -1.59 3.14
CA LEU A 17 -10.67 -0.84 2.94
C LEU A 17 -10.54 0.10 1.73
N TRP A 18 -9.45 0.86 1.65
CA TRP A 18 -9.17 1.79 0.57
C TRP A 18 -9.13 1.12 -0.81
N ARG A 19 -8.43 -0.02 -0.91
CA ARG A 19 -8.41 -0.84 -2.13
C ARG A 19 -9.81 -1.21 -2.57
N ARG A 20 -10.67 -1.65 -1.64
CA ARG A 20 -12.05 -2.08 -1.95
C ARG A 20 -12.88 -0.91 -2.46
N ARG A 21 -12.81 0.25 -1.81
CA ARG A 21 -13.55 1.47 -2.20
C ARG A 21 -13.14 1.99 -3.58
N ASN A 22 -11.86 1.85 -3.92
CA ASN A 22 -11.32 2.26 -5.22
C ASN A 22 -11.38 1.14 -6.30
N ALA A 23 -11.99 -0.01 -6.01
CA ALA A 23 -12.10 -1.15 -6.93
C ALA A 23 -10.76 -1.60 -7.56
N LEU A 24 -9.68 -1.56 -6.78
CA LEU A 24 -8.32 -1.82 -7.28
C LEU A 24 -7.96 -3.31 -7.22
N ARG A 25 -7.34 -3.82 -8.29
CA ARG A 25 -6.59 -5.07 -8.23
C ARG A 25 -5.27 -4.81 -7.50
N PHE A 26 -5.21 -5.20 -6.24
CA PHE A 26 -4.02 -5.09 -5.41
C PHE A 26 -3.97 -6.34 -4.48
N PRO A 27 -3.13 -7.35 -4.81
CA PRO A 27 -3.03 -8.59 -4.04
C PRO A 27 -2.72 -8.34 -2.57
N SER A 28 -3.42 -9.03 -1.66
CA SER A 28 -3.32 -8.79 -0.22
C SER A 28 -1.89 -8.92 0.31
N PHE A 29 -1.13 -9.91 -0.16
CA PHE A 29 0.25 -10.09 0.26
C PHE A 29 1.16 -8.95 -0.24
N LEU A 30 0.97 -8.48 -1.47
CA LEU A 30 1.72 -7.35 -2.00
C LEU A 30 1.42 -6.05 -1.24
N MET A 31 0.17 -5.84 -0.81
CA MET A 31 -0.20 -4.71 0.03
C MET A 31 0.52 -4.73 1.37
N GLU A 32 0.60 -5.91 1.99
CA GLU A 32 1.29 -6.11 3.26
C GLU A 32 2.79 -5.79 3.10
N LEU A 33 3.43 -6.29 2.05
CA LEU A 33 4.82 -5.96 1.72
C LEU A 33 5.02 -4.47 1.43
N ALA A 34 4.13 -3.86 0.64
CA ALA A 34 4.19 -2.43 0.33
C ALA A 34 4.06 -1.56 1.60
N THR A 35 3.19 -1.97 2.52
CA THR A 35 2.98 -1.25 3.78
C THR A 35 4.21 -1.34 4.68
N ILE A 36 4.78 -2.55 4.83
CA ILE A 36 6.01 -2.78 5.61
C ILE A 36 7.21 -2.07 4.98
N HIS A 37 7.29 -2.02 3.64
CA HIS A 37 8.36 -1.31 2.94
C HIS A 37 8.28 0.20 3.14
N ALA A 38 7.08 0.77 3.12
CA ALA A 38 6.89 2.22 3.13
C ALA A 38 6.89 2.85 4.52
N LEU A 39 6.61 2.08 5.57
CA LEU A 39 6.33 2.61 6.90
C LEU A 39 7.21 2.03 7.99
N ALA A 40 7.51 2.86 8.99
CA ALA A 40 7.98 2.44 10.29
C ALA A 40 6.80 2.37 11.28
N PRO A 41 6.78 1.40 12.21
CA PRO A 41 5.71 1.27 13.20
C PRO A 41 5.73 2.41 14.24
N ASN A 42 4.71 2.43 15.10
CA ASN A 42 4.58 3.36 16.24
C ASN A 42 4.40 4.85 15.85
N ARG A 43 3.73 5.10 14.72
CA ARG A 43 3.31 6.45 14.31
C ARG A 43 1.78 6.56 14.32
N PRO A 44 1.21 7.77 14.45
CA PRO A 44 -0.23 7.96 14.32
C PRO A 44 -0.72 7.42 12.97
N ILE A 45 -1.78 6.60 12.99
CA ILE A 45 -2.30 5.94 11.80
C ILE A 45 -2.61 6.91 10.66
N SER A 46 -3.09 8.12 10.99
CA SER A 46 -3.38 9.17 10.02
C SER A 46 -2.14 9.58 9.23
N GLU A 47 -1.03 9.85 9.92
CA GLU A 47 0.24 10.23 9.29
C GLU A 47 0.85 9.05 8.52
N SER A 48 0.79 7.85 9.10
CA SER A 48 1.25 6.61 8.49
C SER A 48 0.51 6.35 7.17
N PHE A 49 -0.81 6.44 7.17
CA PHE A 49 -1.62 6.16 6.00
C PHE A 49 -1.41 7.21 4.90
N LEU A 50 -1.31 8.50 5.23
CA LEU A 50 -0.95 9.53 4.25
C LEU A 50 0.46 9.30 3.66
N SER A 51 1.40 8.82 4.47
CA SER A 51 2.75 8.48 4.00
C SER A 51 2.74 7.27 3.06
N LEU A 52 1.91 6.27 3.37
CA LEU A 52 1.70 5.12 2.51
C LEU A 52 1.07 5.52 1.16
N LEU A 53 0.05 6.38 1.17
CA LEU A 53 -0.55 6.90 -0.06
C LEU A 53 0.48 7.70 -0.90
N ARG A 54 1.34 8.51 -0.26
CA ARG A 54 2.43 9.21 -0.96
C ARG A 54 3.41 8.24 -1.62
N PHE A 55 3.79 7.17 -0.92
CA PHE A 55 4.64 6.13 -1.50
C PHE A 55 3.96 5.44 -2.69
N LEU A 56 2.68 5.08 -2.56
CA LEU A 56 1.90 4.46 -3.64
C LEU A 56 1.77 5.37 -4.87
N ALA A 57 1.60 6.67 -4.66
CA ALA A 57 1.46 7.66 -5.72
C ALA A 57 2.76 7.94 -6.49
N THR A 58 3.92 7.78 -5.85
CA THR A 58 5.21 8.24 -6.40
C THR A 58 6.19 7.10 -6.67
N GLY A 59 6.61 6.38 -5.64
CA GLY A 59 7.70 5.38 -5.72
C GLY A 59 7.25 3.98 -6.12
N PHE A 60 6.04 3.57 -5.74
CA PHE A 60 5.59 2.17 -5.81
C PHE A 60 5.73 1.52 -7.19
N ARG A 61 5.51 2.27 -8.28
CA ARG A 61 5.62 1.75 -9.65
C ARG A 61 7.02 1.19 -9.97
N ALA A 62 8.06 1.84 -9.45
CA ALA A 62 9.46 1.47 -9.67
C ALA A 62 9.99 0.51 -8.59
N THR A 63 9.33 0.43 -7.43
CA THR A 63 9.76 -0.42 -6.33
C THR A 63 9.59 -1.90 -6.65
N ARG A 64 10.69 -2.64 -6.56
CA ARG A 64 10.70 -4.10 -6.62
C ARG A 64 10.49 -4.68 -5.23
N LEU A 65 9.35 -5.35 -5.01
CA LEU A 65 9.01 -5.99 -3.73
C LEU A 65 9.19 -7.49 -3.85
N ILE A 66 10.09 -8.04 -3.04
CA ILE A 66 10.51 -9.44 -3.05
C ILE A 66 9.83 -10.17 -1.89
N ASP A 67 9.48 -11.43 -2.08
CA ASP A 67 9.03 -12.30 -0.99
C ASP A 67 10.18 -12.58 -0.02
N PRO A 68 10.07 -12.22 1.27
CA PRO A 68 11.12 -12.47 2.25
C PRO A 68 11.39 -13.97 2.49
N ALA A 69 10.44 -14.86 2.17
CA ALA A 69 10.62 -16.31 2.30
C ALA A 69 11.22 -16.96 1.05
N ASN A 70 11.20 -16.27 -0.10
CA ASN A 70 11.76 -16.77 -1.35
C ASN A 70 12.24 -15.60 -2.22
N SER A 71 13.54 -15.32 -2.19
CA SER A 71 14.15 -14.19 -2.89
C SER A 71 14.04 -14.24 -4.42
N ASN A 72 13.70 -15.40 -4.99
CA ASN A 72 13.42 -15.54 -6.42
C ASN A 72 12.04 -15.00 -6.81
N ASN A 73 11.13 -14.80 -5.85
CA ASN A 73 9.77 -14.36 -6.10
C ASN A 73 9.65 -12.83 -5.99
N VAL A 74 9.45 -12.17 -7.13
CA VAL A 74 9.14 -10.74 -7.21
C VAL A 74 7.63 -10.54 -7.11
N VAL A 75 7.13 -10.33 -5.90
CA VAL A 75 5.70 -10.19 -5.64
C VAL A 75 5.11 -8.96 -6.35
N SER A 76 5.91 -7.91 -6.57
CA SER A 76 5.50 -6.73 -7.34
C SER A 76 5.19 -7.02 -8.82
N ASP A 77 5.62 -8.16 -9.36
CA ASP A 77 5.36 -8.54 -10.76
C ASP A 77 4.01 -9.23 -10.95
N LEU A 78 3.28 -9.49 -9.86
CA LEU A 78 1.88 -9.93 -9.89
C LEU A 78 0.90 -8.87 -10.42
N LEU A 79 1.38 -7.62 -10.53
CA LEU A 79 0.65 -6.50 -11.09
C LEU A 79 1.22 -6.11 -12.45
N THR A 80 0.33 -5.86 -13.40
CA THR A 80 0.72 -5.24 -14.68
C THR A 80 1.15 -3.78 -14.46
N PRO A 81 1.91 -3.18 -15.40
CA PRO A 81 2.23 -1.76 -15.34
C PRO A 81 0.99 -0.86 -15.24
N ASP A 82 -0.10 -1.24 -15.91
CA ASP A 82 -1.37 -0.51 -15.87
C ASP A 82 -2.04 -0.60 -14.50
N GLU A 83 -2.04 -1.78 -13.87
CA GLU A 83 -2.57 -1.96 -12.51
C GLU A 83 -1.76 -1.15 -11.48
N LYS A 84 -0.43 -1.10 -11.61
CA LYS A 84 0.42 -0.22 -10.79
C LYS A 84 0.09 1.26 -11.02
N SER A 85 -0.16 1.67 -12.26
CA SER A 85 -0.57 3.03 -12.59
C SER A 85 -1.92 3.40 -11.98
N ARG A 86 -2.91 2.50 -12.03
CA ARG A 86 -4.22 2.71 -11.41
C ARG A 86 -4.12 2.91 -9.90
N ILE A 87 -3.28 2.12 -9.21
CA ILE A 87 -3.02 2.29 -7.77
C ILE A 87 -2.39 3.66 -7.49
N ALA A 88 -1.36 4.06 -8.27
CA ALA A 88 -0.68 5.33 -8.09
C ALA A 88 -1.61 6.53 -8.30
N ILE A 89 -2.45 6.49 -9.34
CA ILE A 89 -3.43 7.53 -9.64
C ILE A 89 -4.47 7.64 -8.51
N ALA A 90 -5.05 6.52 -8.09
CA ALA A 90 -6.02 6.51 -6.98
C ALA A 90 -5.41 7.09 -5.70
N ALA A 91 -4.16 6.73 -5.38
CA ALA A 91 -3.48 7.24 -4.20
C ALA A 91 -3.24 8.76 -4.29
N ALA A 92 -2.86 9.27 -5.47
CA ALA A 92 -2.73 10.70 -5.72
C ALA A 92 -4.06 11.46 -5.62
N MET A 93 -5.18 10.84 -6.01
CA MET A 93 -6.52 11.40 -5.85
C MET A 93 -6.91 11.46 -4.37
N SER A 94 -6.73 10.37 -3.62
CA SER A 94 -7.00 10.34 -2.18
C SER A 94 -6.19 11.38 -1.41
N LEU A 95 -4.93 11.63 -1.77
CA LEU A 95 -4.10 12.67 -1.14
C LEU A 95 -4.63 14.10 -1.32
N ARG A 96 -5.44 14.34 -2.35
CA ARG A 96 -6.05 15.65 -2.62
C ARG A 96 -7.46 15.78 -2.02
N ALA A 97 -8.00 14.71 -1.46
CA ALA A 97 -9.33 14.72 -0.89
C ALA A 97 -9.37 15.57 0.40
N PRO A 98 -10.45 16.33 0.63
CA PRO A 98 -10.57 17.26 1.76
C PRO A 98 -10.88 16.57 3.09
N SER A 99 -11.29 15.31 3.09
CA SER A 99 -11.82 14.62 4.28
C SER A 99 -11.43 13.14 4.35
N TRP A 100 -11.34 12.59 5.56
CA TRP A 100 -11.02 11.17 5.78
C TRP A 100 -11.96 10.17 5.09
N PRO A 101 -13.28 10.38 5.06
CA PRO A 101 -14.19 9.51 4.31
C PRO A 101 -13.89 9.43 2.81
N GLU A 102 -13.32 10.49 2.22
CA GLU A 102 -12.94 10.55 0.81
C GLU A 102 -11.49 10.11 0.56
N ILE A 103 -10.62 10.22 1.57
CA ILE A 103 -9.24 9.69 1.51
C ILE A 103 -9.26 8.15 1.44
N ILE A 104 -10.13 7.50 2.23
CA ILE A 104 -10.23 6.02 2.32
C ILE A 104 -11.25 5.49 1.32
#